data_AF-A0A165HAN7-F1
#
_entry.id   AF-A0A165HAN7-F1
#
_cell.length_a   1.000
_cell.length_b   1.000
_cell.length_c   1.000
_cell.angle_alpha   90.00
_cell.angle_beta   90.00
_cell.angle_gamma   90.00
#
_symmetry.space_group_name_H-M   'P 1'
#
loop_
_entity.id
_entity.type
_entity.pdbx_description
1 polymer ?
#
loop_
_entity_poly.entity_id
_entity_poly.type
_entity_poly.pdbx_seq_one_letter_code
_entity_poly.pdbx_strand_id
1 'polypeptide(L)' 'MPGSRGYHYIIHARCGTIKYPEARALKKETGRAIGMFIFEELLCRWGCIPEIVSDNGSVI' A
#
# COMPACT_ATOMS: atom_id res chain seq x y z
N MET A 1 -1.96 -20.95 -5.75
CA MET A 1 -0.88 -19.95 -5.85
C MET A 1 0.40 -20.62 -5.37
N PRO A 2 1.44 -20.77 -6.21
CA PRO A 2 2.66 -21.46 -5.81
C PRO A 2 3.24 -20.75 -4.57
N GLY A 3 3.74 -21.54 -3.62
CA GLY A 3 3.85 -21.19 -2.19
C GLY A 3 4.12 -19.72 -1.92
N SER A 4 3.09 -18.97 -1.50
CA SER A 4 3.18 -17.52 -1.28
C SER A 4 4.13 -17.13 -0.13
N ARG A 5 4.88 -18.07 0.45
CA ARG A 5 5.83 -17.86 1.56
C ARG A 5 5.22 -17.07 2.73
N GLY A 6 3.92 -17.26 2.96
CA GLY A 6 3.15 -16.60 4.01
C GLY A 6 2.69 -15.18 3.67
N TYR A 7 2.81 -14.74 2.41
CA TYR A 7 2.23 -13.49 1.93
C TYR A 7 0.79 -13.76 1.50
N HIS A 8 -0.15 -13.08 2.18
CA HIS A 8 -1.59 -13.28 1.99
C HIS A 8 -2.27 -12.03 1.43
N TYR A 9 -1.60 -10.88 1.50
CA TYR A 9 -2.15 -9.59 1.13
C TYR A 9 -1.24 -8.91 0.11
N ILE A 10 -1.84 -8.13 -0.76
CA ILE A 10 -1.12 -7.17 -1.61
C ILE A 10 -1.71 -5.81 -1.29
N ILE A 11 -0.90 -4.93 -0.73
CA ILE A 11 -1.27 -3.52 -0.65
C ILE A 11 -0.96 -2.87 -1.98
N HIS A 12 -1.87 -2.03 -2.46
CA HIS A 12 -1.76 -1.37 -3.73
C HIS A 12 -2.20 0.09 -3.62
N ALA A 13 -1.47 0.98 -4.28
CA ALA A 13 -1.87 2.36 -4.51
C ALA A 13 -1.67 2.71 -5.98
N ARG A 14 -2.46 3.68 -6.46
CA ARG A 14 -2.40 4.14 -7.83
C ARG A 14 -2.46 5.66 -7.90
N CYS A 15 -1.62 6.26 -8.73
CA CYS A 15 -1.76 7.68 -9.02
C CYS A 15 -3.09 7.96 -9.73
N GLY A 16 -3.88 8.90 -9.22
CA GLY A 16 -5.17 9.29 -9.80
C GLY A 16 -5.06 9.82 -11.23
N THR A 17 -3.97 10.51 -11.56
CA THR A 17 -3.78 11.18 -12.86
C THR A 17 -3.19 10.24 -13.91
N ILE A 18 -1.94 9.83 -13.73
CA ILE A 18 -1.20 9.03 -14.71
C ILE A 18 -1.41 7.52 -14.56
N LYS A 19 -2.19 7.11 -13.57
CA LYS A 19 -2.57 5.71 -13.34
C LYS A 19 -1.40 4.78 -12.98
N TYR A 20 -0.24 5.32 -12.61
CA TYR A 20 0.94 4.56 -12.20
C TYR A 20 0.67 3.70 -10.96
N PRO A 21 0.97 2.38 -10.99
CA PRO A 21 0.72 1.48 -9.87
C PRO A 21 1.94 1.33 -8.95
N GLU A 22 1.70 1.35 -7.64
CA GLU A 22 2.64 0.90 -6.61
C GLU A 22 2.02 -0.27 -5.85
N ALA A 23 2.79 -1.30 -5.54
CA ALA A 23 2.28 -2.47 -4.83
C ALA A 23 3.35 -3.18 -4.00
N ARG A 24 2.93 -3.76 -2.88
CA ARG A 24 3.80 -4.53 -2.00
C ARG A 24 3.07 -5.76 -1.47
N ALA A 25 3.74 -6.91 -1.48
CA ALA A 25 3.21 -8.11 -0.83
C ALA A 25 3.36 -8.00 0.69
N LEU A 26 2.30 -8.31 1.44
CA LEU A 26 2.28 -8.32 2.90
C LEU A 26 1.88 -9.69 3.46
N LYS A 27 2.49 -10.08 4.58
CA LYS A 27 2.11 -11.30 5.32
C LYS A 27 0.86 -11.09 6.18
N LYS A 28 0.69 -9.87 6.70
CA LYS A 28 -0.48 -9.44 7.48
C LYS A 28 -0.81 -7.99 7.12
N GLU A 29 -2.09 -7.69 7.02
CA GLU A 29 -2.61 -6.34 6.93
C GLU A 29 -2.67 -5.73 8.33
N THR A 30 -1.73 -4.82 8.63
CA THR A 30 -1.66 -4.13 9.93
C THR A 30 -1.48 -2.65 9.67
N GLY A 31 -2.00 -1.79 10.56
CA GLY A 31 -1.85 -0.34 10.40
C GLY A 31 -0.39 0.10 10.24
N ARG A 32 0.54 -0.58 10.93
CA ARG A 32 1.99 -0.37 10.78
C ARG A 32 2.48 -0.72 9.37
N ALA A 33 2.10 -1.87 8.82
CA ALA A 33 2.53 -2.28 7.48
C ALA A 33 1.98 -1.34 6.40
N ILE A 34 0.73 -0.90 6.55
CA ILE A 34 0.10 0.10 5.68
C ILE A 34 0.82 1.44 5.78
N GLY A 35 1.06 1.93 7.00
CA GLY A 35 1.76 3.19 7.23
C GLY A 35 3.18 3.19 6.67
N MET A 36 3.91 2.07 6.80
CA MET A 36 5.24 1.92 6.18
C MET A 36 5.17 1.95 4.66
N PHE A 37 4.17 1.31 4.05
CA PHE A 37 3.97 1.37 2.61
C PHE A 37 3.68 2.80 2.14
N ILE A 38 2.80 3.55 2.83
CA ILE A 38 2.52 4.96 2.51
C ILE A 38 3.80 5.80 2.63
N PHE A 39 4.55 5.63 3.71
CA PHE A 39 5.78 6.41 3.91
C PHE A 39 6.84 6.10 2.84
N GLU A 40 7.18 4.82 2.65
CA GLU A 40 8.31 4.41 1.81
C GLU A 40 7.99 4.49 0.31
N GLU A 41 6.83 3.96 -0.12
CA GLU A 41 6.52 3.83 -1.54
C GLU A 41 5.78 5.05 -2.11
N LEU A 42 5.10 5.82 -1.25
CA LEU A 42 4.33 6.99 -1.69
C LEU A 42 5.08 8.29 -1.38
N LEU A 43 5.29 8.60 -0.09
CA LEU A 43 5.83 9.89 0.32
C LEU A 43 7.32 10.04 0.00
N CYS A 44 8.16 9.07 0.33
CA CYS A 44 9.61 9.13 0.05
C CYS A 44 9.92 9.11 -1.45
N ARG A 45 9.05 8.51 -2.27
CA ARG A 45 9.27 8.35 -3.71
C ARG A 45 8.68 9.47 -4.55
N TRP A 46 7.45 9.88 -4.25
CA TRP A 46 6.69 10.85 -5.05
C TRP A 46 6.61 12.23 -4.40
N GLY A 47 7.02 12.35 -3.13
CA GLY A 47 7.00 13.59 -2.38
C GLY A 47 5.61 13.91 -1.83
N CYS A 48 5.19 15.16 -1.96
CA CYS A 48 3.92 15.63 -1.40
C CYS A 48 2.73 15.08 -2.19
N ILE A 49 1.91 14.26 -1.54
CA ILE A 49 0.65 13.74 -2.08
C ILE A 49 -0.50 14.50 -1.38
N PRO A 50 -1.32 15.26 -2.12
CA PRO A 50 -2.33 16.12 -1.51
C PRO A 50 -3.52 15.36 -0.93
N GLU A 51 -3.86 14.19 -1.48
CA GLU A 51 -5.00 13.39 -1.07
C GLU A 51 -4.70 11.89 -1.26
N ILE A 52 -5.05 11.10 -0.25
CA ILE A 52 -5.07 9.64 -0.32
C ILE A 52 -6.51 9.20 -0.03
N VAL A 53 -7.09 8.46 -0.97
CA VAL A 53 -8.43 7.87 -0.82
C VAL A 53 -8.27 6.37 -0.63
N SER A 54 -8.67 5.88 0.55
CA SER A 54 -8.75 4.44 0.87
C SER A 54 -10.21 4.05 1.13
N ASP A 55 -10.46 2.75 1.22
CA ASP A 55 -11.70 2.30 1.86
C ASP A 55 -11.67 2.65 3.36
N ASN A 56 -12.83 2.56 4.02
CA ASN A 56 -12.95 2.73 5.46
C ASN A 56 -12.65 1.41 6.19
N GLY A 57 -11.61 0.70 5.76
CA GLY A 57 -11.21 -0.59 6.33
C GLY A 57 -10.89 -0.47 7.82
N SER A 58 -11.43 -1.38 8.62
CA SER A 58 -11.16 -1.45 10.06
C SER A 58 -9.85 -2.20 10.31
N VAL A 59 -8.72 -1.58 9.98
CA VAL A 59 -7.41 -2.14 10.29
C VAL A 59 -7.02 -1.69 11.69
N ILE A 60 -7.13 -2.60 12.67
CA ILE A 60 -6.75 -2.40 14.09
C ILE A 60 -5.26 -2.73 14.28
#